data_AF-A0AA35ZPR8-F1
#
_entry.id   AF-A0AA35ZPR8-F1
#
_cell.length_a   1.000
_cell.length_b   1.000
_cell.length_c   1.000
_cell.angle_alpha   90.00
_cell.angle_beta   90.00
_cell.angle_gamma   90.00
#
_symmetry.space_group_name_H-M   'P 1'
#
loop_
_entity.id
_entity.type
_entity.pdbx_description
1 polymer ?
#
loop_
_entity_poly.entity_id
_entity_poly.type
_entity_poly.pdbx_seq_one_letter_code
_entity_poly.pdbx_strand_id
1 'polypeptide(L)'
;MNRPATLLDEALGFDDGESNSRQRRVGRVFLVEDCVETSGAFVLHHLIKRFLSPNHSSSDSVVIFVAFAQPFSHYDRILRKMGCNLAVQRENKRLIFFDMLMLECPDDDGVEGGLIALYGNIHKAVEANSINKNITIIIDDISLLEVAANGSTKDVLNFMHYCHTLTTQFGCTIITVIHEDIYSNGDEFTLPIQMEYLADITLKAEPLVTGLAADIHGQLTEVDLEKDCGKAYNAIVFKNERRR
;
A
#
# COMPACT_ATOMS: atom_id res chain seq x y z
N MET A 1 5.48 -16.22 -21.00
CA MET A 1 6.65 -16.48 -20.14
C MET A 1 6.37 -15.79 -18.81
N ASN A 2 6.08 -16.55 -17.76
CA ASN A 2 5.85 -15.99 -16.43
C ASN A 2 7.13 -15.33 -15.93
N ARG A 3 7.01 -14.11 -15.40
CA ARG A 3 8.14 -13.45 -14.71
C ARG A 3 8.48 -14.27 -13.46
N PRO A 4 9.76 -14.58 -13.17
CA PRO A 4 10.12 -15.22 -11.92
C PRO A 4 9.66 -14.36 -10.74
N ALA A 5 9.11 -15.00 -9.71
CA ALA A 5 8.74 -14.32 -8.47
C ALA A 5 9.98 -13.59 -7.91
N THR A 6 9.77 -12.34 -7.49
CA THR A 6 10.81 -11.60 -6.77
C THR A 6 10.78 -12.04 -5.31
N LEU A 7 11.89 -11.87 -4.58
CA LEU A 7 11.95 -12.21 -3.14
C LEU A 7 10.83 -11.54 -2.33
N LEU A 8 10.43 -10.33 -2.72
CA LEU A 8 9.31 -9.62 -2.12
C LEU A 8 7.95 -10.29 -2.42
N ASP A 9 7.80 -10.93 -3.57
CA ASP A 9 6.57 -11.64 -3.92
C ASP A 9 6.44 -12.95 -3.15
N GLU A 10 7.56 -13.64 -2.92
CA GLU A 10 7.64 -14.84 -2.10
C GLU A 10 7.34 -14.51 -0.64
N ALA A 11 7.95 -13.44 -0.11
CA ALA A 11 7.69 -12.92 1.23
C ALA A 11 6.19 -12.64 1.42
N LEU A 12 5.59 -11.85 0.53
CA LEU A 12 4.18 -11.46 0.65
C LEU A 12 3.17 -12.58 0.32
N GLY A 13 3.64 -13.79 -0.01
CA GLY A 13 2.78 -14.91 -0.39
C GLY A 13 1.97 -14.63 -1.66
N PHE A 14 2.48 -13.77 -2.55
CA PHE A 14 1.87 -13.48 -3.84
C PHE A 14 2.27 -14.49 -4.93
N ASP A 15 3.02 -15.55 -4.58
CA ASP A 15 3.43 -16.58 -5.52
C ASP A 15 2.27 -17.52 -5.85
N ASP A 16 1.88 -17.52 -7.11
CA ASP A 16 0.87 -18.41 -7.67
C ASP A 16 1.51 -19.76 -8.00
N GLY A 17 1.87 -20.51 -6.96
CA GLY A 17 2.11 -21.93 -7.10
C GLY A 17 0.82 -22.59 -7.59
N GLU A 18 0.83 -23.11 -8.82
CA GLU A 18 -0.30 -23.77 -9.50
C GLU A 18 -1.15 -24.61 -8.55
N SER A 19 -2.19 -23.99 -8.00
CA SER A 19 -3.20 -24.68 -7.22
C SER A 19 -4.53 -24.28 -7.83
N ASN A 20 -5.09 -25.26 -8.55
CA ASN A 20 -6.40 -25.23 -9.20
C ASN A 20 -7.54 -25.09 -8.17
N SER A 21 -7.62 -23.98 -7.47
CA SER A 21 -8.83 -23.55 -6.79
C SER A 21 -9.08 -22.08 -7.11
N ARG A 22 -10.19 -21.81 -7.80
CA ARG A 22 -10.84 -20.49 -7.84
C ARG A 22 -11.41 -20.15 -6.45
N GLN A 23 -10.59 -20.32 -5.42
CA GLN A 23 -10.92 -19.92 -4.07
C GLN A 23 -10.78 -18.41 -4.07
N ARG A 24 -11.89 -17.71 -3.80
CA ARG A 24 -11.92 -16.26 -3.60
C ARG A 24 -10.83 -15.93 -2.60
N ARG A 25 -9.72 -15.34 -3.08
CA ARG A 25 -8.61 -14.96 -2.20
C ARG A 25 -9.20 -14.08 -1.11
N VAL A 26 -8.93 -14.42 0.14
CA VAL A 26 -9.24 -13.55 1.26
C VAL A 26 -8.41 -12.29 1.04
N GLY A 27 -9.07 -11.14 0.98
CA GLY A 27 -8.38 -9.87 0.87
C GLY A 27 -7.47 -9.66 2.07
N ARG A 28 -6.30 -9.09 1.86
CA ARG A 28 -5.30 -8.84 2.92
C ARG A 28 -4.95 -7.36 3.02
N VAL A 29 -4.60 -6.91 4.22
CA VAL A 29 -4.06 -5.59 4.51
C VAL A 29 -2.56 -5.69 4.76
N PHE A 30 -1.80 -4.95 3.96
CA PHE A 30 -0.36 -4.81 4.08
C PHE A 30 -0.04 -3.40 4.59
N LEU A 31 0.71 -3.32 5.68
CA LEU A 31 1.27 -2.08 6.19
C LEU A 31 2.75 -2.02 5.79
N VAL A 32 3.18 -0.89 5.23
CA VAL A 32 4.60 -0.59 5.02
C VAL A 32 4.96 0.49 6.02
N GLU A 33 5.80 0.13 6.97
CA GLU A 33 6.38 1.08 7.91
C GLU A 33 7.76 1.45 7.41
N ASP A 34 8.05 2.74 7.41
CA ASP A 34 9.36 3.26 7.07
C ASP A 34 9.71 4.44 7.98
N CYS A 35 10.91 4.96 7.81
CA CYS A 35 11.37 6.16 8.50
C CYS A 35 11.83 7.20 7.48
N VAL A 36 11.92 8.46 7.90
CA VAL A 36 12.35 9.57 7.05
C VAL A 36 13.74 9.30 6.44
N GLU A 37 14.64 8.68 7.19
CA GLU A 37 15.98 8.32 6.69
C GLU A 37 15.94 7.18 5.65
N THR A 38 14.97 6.27 5.75
CA THR A 38 14.88 5.06 4.92
C THR A 38 13.47 4.89 4.38
N SER A 39 13.13 5.60 3.31
CA SER A 39 11.77 5.54 2.74
C SER A 39 11.45 4.18 2.10
N GLY A 40 10.31 3.61 2.48
CA GLY A 40 9.64 2.42 1.96
C GLY A 40 8.81 2.68 0.70
N ALA A 41 8.79 3.91 0.16
CA ALA A 41 8.05 4.24 -1.06
C ALA A 41 8.46 3.39 -2.28
N PHE A 42 9.66 2.79 -2.29
CA PHE A 42 10.06 1.86 -3.35
C PHE A 42 9.22 0.58 -3.37
N VAL A 43 8.73 0.11 -2.20
CA VAL A 43 7.84 -1.04 -2.07
C VAL A 43 6.53 -0.75 -2.82
N LEU A 44 5.96 0.43 -2.58
CA LEU A 44 4.77 0.93 -3.28
C LEU A 44 4.94 0.87 -4.79
N HIS A 45 6.02 1.44 -5.31
CA HIS A 45 6.31 1.46 -6.75
C HIS A 45 6.47 0.03 -7.32
N HIS A 46 7.19 -0.84 -6.61
CA HIS A 46 7.37 -2.22 -7.04
C HIS A 46 6.04 -2.98 -7.08
N LEU A 47 5.19 -2.80 -6.07
CA LEU A 47 3.88 -3.42 -5.99
C LEU A 47 2.94 -2.89 -7.08
N ILE A 48 2.85 -1.58 -7.31
CA ILE A 48 2.07 -1.01 -8.41
C ILE A 48 2.53 -1.61 -9.76
N LYS A 49 3.84 -1.64 -10.00
CA LYS A 49 4.40 -2.26 -11.22
C LYS A 49 4.03 -3.73 -11.32
N ARG A 50 4.08 -4.49 -10.22
CA ARG A 50 3.71 -5.90 -10.17
C ARG A 50 2.26 -6.09 -10.58
N PHE A 51 1.33 -5.41 -9.91
CA PHE A 51 -0.10 -5.56 -10.15
C PHE A 51 -0.49 -5.10 -11.56
N LEU A 52 0.18 -4.08 -12.11
CA LEU A 52 -0.11 -3.59 -13.46
C LEU A 52 0.69 -4.30 -14.57
N SER A 53 1.62 -5.20 -14.23
CA SER A 53 2.42 -5.92 -15.22
C SER A 53 1.54 -6.92 -16.00
N PRO A 54 1.64 -6.97 -17.35
CA PRO A 54 0.89 -7.92 -18.17
C PRO A 54 1.41 -9.36 -18.08
N ASN A 55 2.59 -9.57 -17.48
CA ASN A 55 3.30 -10.85 -17.45
C ASN A 55 2.86 -11.78 -16.29
N HIS A 56 1.81 -11.41 -15.55
CA HIS A 56 1.18 -12.26 -14.55
C HIS A 56 -0.13 -12.82 -15.10
N SER A 57 -0.51 -14.01 -14.65
CA SER A 57 -1.76 -14.71 -15.02
C SER A 57 -3.05 -13.94 -14.67
N SER A 58 -2.96 -12.72 -14.15
CA SER A 58 -4.08 -11.81 -13.89
C SER A 58 -4.03 -10.60 -14.83
N SER A 59 -4.39 -10.81 -16.10
CA SER A 59 -4.84 -9.72 -16.98
C SER A 59 -6.02 -8.93 -16.40
N ASP A 60 -6.65 -9.49 -15.35
CA ASP A 60 -7.81 -8.98 -14.66
C ASP A 60 -7.47 -8.22 -13.36
N SER A 61 -6.24 -7.71 -13.18
CA SER A 61 -5.93 -6.87 -12.01
C SER A 61 -6.32 -5.39 -12.22
N VAL A 62 -6.86 -4.77 -11.17
CA VAL A 62 -7.15 -3.33 -11.09
C VAL A 62 -6.50 -2.75 -9.85
N VAL A 63 -5.76 -1.67 -10.04
CA VAL A 63 -5.17 -0.88 -8.95
C VAL A 63 -6.01 0.37 -8.73
N ILE A 64 -6.51 0.55 -7.52
CA ILE A 64 -7.09 1.80 -7.04
C ILE A 64 -6.03 2.49 -6.20
N PHE A 65 -5.50 3.61 -6.69
CA PHE A 65 -4.42 4.33 -6.05
C PHE A 65 -4.93 5.65 -5.49
N VAL A 66 -4.89 5.78 -4.17
CA VAL A 66 -5.21 6.98 -3.40
C VAL A 66 -3.92 7.67 -3.01
N ALA A 67 -3.72 8.90 -3.51
CA ALA A 67 -2.47 9.62 -3.38
C ALA A 67 -2.64 10.93 -2.58
N PHE A 68 -2.09 10.95 -1.38
CA PHE A 68 -2.00 12.11 -0.49
C PHE A 68 -0.64 12.81 -0.58
N ALA A 69 0.42 12.12 -1.01
CA ALA A 69 1.79 12.64 -0.95
C ALA A 69 2.26 13.36 -2.22
N GLN A 70 1.88 12.86 -3.39
CA GLN A 70 2.39 13.35 -4.68
C GLN A 70 1.34 13.28 -5.80
N PRO A 71 1.41 14.17 -6.81
CA PRO A 71 0.45 14.17 -7.90
C PRO A 71 0.71 12.98 -8.84
N PHE A 72 -0.28 12.62 -9.66
CA PHE A 72 -0.17 11.53 -10.63
C PHE A 72 1.13 11.58 -11.47
N SER A 73 1.52 12.78 -11.90
CA SER A 73 2.70 12.98 -12.75
C SER A 73 4.01 12.53 -12.08
N HIS A 74 4.10 12.56 -10.75
CA HIS A 74 5.24 12.07 -9.99
C HIS A 74 5.36 10.55 -10.14
N TYR A 75 4.29 9.83 -9.79
CA TYR A 75 4.24 8.38 -9.83
C TYR A 75 4.41 7.82 -11.25
N ASP A 76 3.78 8.44 -12.24
CA ASP A 76 3.90 8.04 -13.64
C ASP A 76 5.35 8.18 -14.14
N ARG A 77 6.05 9.26 -13.78
CA ARG A 77 7.47 9.45 -14.16
C ARG A 77 8.38 8.40 -13.53
N ILE A 78 8.17 8.05 -12.26
CA ILE A 78 8.96 7.03 -11.58
C ILE A 78 8.69 5.65 -12.20
N LEU A 79 7.43 5.29 -12.36
CA LEU A 79 7.07 3.97 -12.87
C LEU A 79 7.42 3.79 -14.35
N ARG A 80 7.40 4.84 -15.16
CA ARG A 80 7.90 4.78 -16.55
C ARG A 80 9.37 4.43 -16.60
N LYS A 81 10.20 4.96 -15.69
CA LYS A 81 11.62 4.58 -15.58
C LYS A 81 11.79 3.11 -15.18
N MET A 82 10.81 2.56 -14.47
CA MET A 82 10.75 1.14 -14.13
C MET A 82 10.09 0.28 -15.23
N GLY A 83 9.74 0.85 -16.39
CA GLY A 83 9.10 0.14 -17.50
C GLY A 83 7.59 -0.05 -17.37
N CYS A 84 6.90 0.74 -16.53
CA CYS A 84 5.45 0.73 -16.37
C CYS A 84 4.85 2.11 -16.66
N ASN A 85 4.00 2.23 -17.68
CA ASN A 85 3.36 3.49 -18.04
C ASN A 85 1.97 3.59 -17.41
N LEU A 86 1.79 4.44 -16.39
CA LEU A 86 0.53 4.55 -15.66
C LEU A 86 -0.58 5.18 -16.50
N ALA A 87 -0.24 6.10 -17.41
CA ALA A 87 -1.22 6.72 -18.30
C ALA A 87 -1.92 5.66 -19.16
N VAL A 88 -1.14 4.73 -19.73
CA VAL A 88 -1.69 3.60 -20.52
C VAL A 88 -2.54 2.67 -19.65
N GLN A 89 -2.12 2.39 -18.40
CA GLN A 89 -2.92 1.55 -17.50
C GLN A 89 -4.24 2.22 -17.08
N ARG A 90 -4.24 3.55 -16.97
CA ARG A 90 -5.45 4.34 -16.71
C ARG A 90 -6.40 4.31 -17.91
N GLU A 91 -5.90 4.48 -19.13
CA GLU A 91 -6.68 4.35 -20.37
C GLU A 91 -7.29 2.95 -20.51
N ASN A 92 -6.53 1.91 -20.14
CA ASN A 92 -6.98 0.52 -20.12
C ASN A 92 -7.90 0.18 -18.94
N LYS A 93 -8.28 1.16 -18.10
CA LYS A 93 -9.12 0.98 -16.90
C LYS A 93 -8.57 -0.04 -15.89
N ARG A 94 -7.24 -0.20 -15.86
CA ARG A 94 -6.52 -1.02 -14.88
C ARG A 94 -5.96 -0.21 -13.73
N LEU A 95 -5.90 1.12 -13.88
CA LEU A 95 -5.53 2.05 -12.83
C LEU A 95 -6.63 3.09 -12.64
N ILE A 96 -7.13 3.21 -11.42
CA ILE A 96 -8.03 4.28 -10.97
C ILE A 96 -7.21 5.11 -9.99
N PHE A 97 -7.00 6.40 -10.28
CA PHE A 97 -6.17 7.28 -9.46
C PHE A 97 -7.02 8.37 -8.82
N PHE A 98 -6.94 8.46 -7.49
CA PHE A 98 -7.56 9.47 -6.65
C PHE A 98 -6.47 10.43 -6.18
N ASP A 99 -6.50 11.66 -6.71
CA ASP A 99 -5.59 12.73 -6.30
C ASP A 99 -6.18 13.45 -5.07
N MET A 100 -5.58 13.22 -3.90
CA MET A 100 -6.04 13.71 -2.60
C MET A 100 -5.14 14.80 -2.03
N LEU A 101 -4.20 15.34 -2.82
CA LEU A 101 -3.27 16.40 -2.39
C LEU A 101 -3.98 17.65 -1.86
N MET A 102 -5.15 17.94 -2.41
CA MET A 102 -5.97 19.11 -2.10
C MET A 102 -7.32 18.66 -1.56
N LEU A 103 -7.36 17.58 -0.77
CA LEU A 103 -8.60 17.16 -0.13
C LEU A 103 -9.03 18.23 0.88
N GLU A 104 -9.88 19.15 0.42
CA GLU A 104 -10.51 20.18 1.22
C GLU A 104 -11.82 19.60 1.76
N CYS A 105 -11.87 19.39 3.07
CA CYS A 105 -13.11 18.97 3.72
C CYS A 105 -14.08 20.17 3.77
N PRO A 106 -15.27 20.09 3.16
CA PRO A 106 -16.17 21.23 3.10
C PRO A 106 -16.66 21.63 4.49
N ASP A 107 -16.70 22.94 4.73
CA ASP A 107 -16.98 23.56 6.04
C ASP A 107 -18.35 23.16 6.66
N ASP A 108 -19.29 22.63 5.87
CA ASP A 108 -20.67 22.36 6.28
C ASP A 108 -20.91 20.92 6.80
N ASP A 109 -20.13 19.93 6.32
CA ASP A 109 -20.19 18.51 6.75
C ASP A 109 -18.93 18.06 7.52
N GLY A 110 -17.94 18.95 7.66
CA GLY A 110 -16.69 18.69 8.37
C GLY A 110 -15.77 17.69 7.67
N VAL A 111 -14.64 17.42 8.35
CA VAL A 111 -13.58 16.48 7.93
C VAL A 111 -14.11 15.09 7.59
N GLU A 112 -15.07 14.63 8.38
CA GLU A 112 -15.72 13.32 8.25
C GLU A 112 -16.42 13.17 6.89
N GLY A 113 -17.05 14.24 6.39
CA GLY A 113 -17.72 14.24 5.08
C GLY A 113 -16.76 13.99 3.91
N GLY A 114 -15.54 14.54 3.96
CA GLY A 114 -14.51 14.34 2.93
C GLY A 114 -14.04 12.89 2.83
N LEU A 115 -13.77 12.27 3.98
CA LEU A 115 -13.36 10.86 4.05
C LEU A 115 -14.49 9.90 3.69
N ILE A 116 -15.73 10.19 4.09
CA ILE A 116 -16.91 9.43 3.68
C ILE A 116 -17.08 9.50 2.16
N ALA A 117 -16.92 10.69 1.56
CA ALA A 117 -17.00 10.85 0.11
C ALA A 117 -15.90 10.08 -0.62
N LEU A 118 -14.66 10.12 -0.11
CA LEU A 118 -13.55 9.33 -0.64
C LEU A 118 -13.84 7.83 -0.56
N TYR A 119 -14.26 7.33 0.60
CA TYR A 119 -14.66 5.92 0.75
C TYR A 119 -15.78 5.54 -0.22
N GLY A 120 -16.82 6.39 -0.36
CA GLY A 120 -17.91 6.16 -1.31
C GLY A 120 -17.42 6.05 -2.76
N ASN A 121 -16.42 6.85 -3.14
CA ASN A 121 -15.78 6.77 -4.46
C ASN A 121 -14.96 5.49 -4.64
N ILE A 122 -14.21 5.08 -3.62
CA ILE A 122 -13.46 3.82 -3.60
C ILE A 122 -14.42 2.63 -3.71
N HIS A 123 -15.48 2.59 -2.89
CA HIS A 123 -16.48 1.53 -2.92
C HIS A 123 -17.13 1.40 -4.30
N LYS A 124 -17.55 2.52 -4.91
CA LYS A 124 -18.09 2.51 -6.29
C LYS A 124 -17.09 1.97 -7.31
N ALA A 125 -15.81 2.35 -7.19
CA ALA A 125 -14.75 1.86 -8.07
C ALA A 125 -14.51 0.35 -7.88
N VAL A 126 -14.55 -0.14 -6.64
CA VAL A 126 -14.44 -1.57 -6.32
C VAL A 126 -15.62 -2.34 -6.88
N GLU A 127 -16.84 -1.90 -6.61
CA GLU A 127 -18.08 -2.55 -7.07
C GLU A 127 -18.10 -2.67 -8.60
N ALA A 128 -17.78 -1.57 -9.30
CA ALA A 128 -17.72 -1.53 -10.77
C ALA A 128 -16.66 -2.46 -11.38
N ASN A 129 -15.66 -2.88 -10.60
CA ASN A 129 -14.58 -3.76 -11.05
C ASN A 129 -14.60 -5.15 -10.38
N SER A 130 -15.54 -5.44 -9.49
CA SER A 130 -15.54 -6.64 -8.64
C SER A 130 -15.68 -7.99 -9.38
N ILE A 131 -16.15 -7.98 -10.63
CA ILE A 131 -16.43 -9.20 -11.38
C ILE A 131 -15.13 -9.76 -11.97
N ASN A 132 -14.65 -10.88 -11.41
CA ASN A 132 -13.48 -11.65 -11.87
C ASN A 132 -12.15 -10.88 -11.89
N LYS A 133 -12.06 -9.73 -11.21
CA LYS A 133 -10.83 -8.95 -11.13
C LYS A 133 -10.22 -8.99 -9.74
N ASN A 134 -8.90 -9.01 -9.70
CA ASN A 134 -8.16 -8.83 -8.46
C ASN A 134 -7.98 -7.32 -8.23
N ILE A 135 -8.57 -6.80 -7.16
CA ILE A 135 -8.53 -5.37 -6.85
C ILE A 135 -7.52 -5.11 -5.75
N THR A 136 -6.60 -4.18 -6.00
CA THR A 136 -5.64 -3.71 -5.02
C THR A 136 -5.88 -2.23 -4.75
N ILE A 137 -6.18 -1.88 -3.51
CA ILE A 137 -6.28 -0.52 -3.03
C ILE A 137 -4.93 -0.14 -2.44
N ILE A 138 -4.37 0.97 -2.89
CA ILE A 138 -3.07 1.48 -2.46
C ILE A 138 -3.28 2.88 -1.91
N ILE A 139 -2.80 3.12 -0.70
CA ILE A 139 -2.77 4.43 -0.03
C ILE A 139 -1.29 4.78 0.15
N ASP A 140 -0.82 5.88 -0.44
CA ASP A 140 0.62 6.20 -0.46
C ASP A 140 1.20 6.64 0.87
N ASP A 141 0.44 7.35 1.71
CA ASP A 141 0.89 7.82 3.02
C ASP A 141 -0.30 8.11 3.95
N ILE A 142 -0.50 7.25 4.95
CA ILE A 142 -1.55 7.42 5.97
C ILE A 142 -1.29 8.62 6.88
N SER A 143 -0.04 9.03 7.04
CA SER A 143 0.30 10.19 7.87
C SER A 143 -0.27 11.47 7.29
N LEU A 144 -0.27 11.59 5.95
CA LEU A 144 -0.89 12.72 5.27
C LEU A 144 -2.42 12.61 5.24
N LEU A 145 -2.97 11.40 5.28
CA LEU A 145 -4.40 11.19 5.51
C LEU A 145 -4.80 11.69 6.93
N GLU A 146 -3.98 11.48 7.96
CA GLU A 146 -4.22 12.05 9.29
C GLU A 146 -4.20 13.59 9.26
N VAL A 147 -3.29 14.19 8.51
CA VAL A 147 -3.27 15.65 8.30
C VAL A 147 -4.54 16.12 7.59
N ALA A 148 -4.97 15.42 6.53
CA ALA A 148 -6.23 15.69 5.84
C ALA A 148 -7.45 15.47 6.74
N ALA A 149 -7.31 14.64 7.77
CA ALA A 149 -8.29 14.39 8.82
C ALA A 149 -8.21 15.42 9.98
N ASN A 150 -7.55 16.56 9.79
CA ASN A 150 -7.29 17.58 10.83
C ASN A 150 -6.64 17.01 12.10
N GLY A 151 -5.78 16.00 11.96
CA GLY A 151 -5.12 15.33 13.08
C GLY A 151 -5.99 14.29 13.80
N SER A 152 -7.15 13.93 13.25
CA SER A 152 -8.07 12.97 13.87
C SER A 152 -7.69 11.53 13.52
N THR A 153 -6.87 10.90 14.38
CA THR A 153 -6.54 9.47 14.29
C THR A 153 -7.79 8.59 14.22
N LYS A 154 -8.86 8.97 14.94
CA LYS A 154 -10.13 8.24 14.95
C LYS A 154 -10.76 8.17 13.55
N ASP A 155 -10.75 9.29 12.81
CA ASP A 155 -11.38 9.34 11.49
C ASP A 155 -10.57 8.57 10.46
N VAL A 156 -9.23 8.58 10.59
CA VAL A 156 -8.34 7.71 9.82
C VAL A 156 -8.63 6.23 10.07
N LEU A 157 -8.75 5.81 11.33
CA LEU A 157 -9.05 4.42 11.69
C LEU A 157 -10.44 4.00 11.20
N ASN A 158 -11.45 4.86 11.30
CA ASN A 158 -12.78 4.61 10.76
C ASN A 158 -12.72 4.41 9.23
N PHE A 159 -11.99 5.28 8.53
CA PHE A 159 -11.78 5.17 7.09
C PHE A 159 -11.07 3.85 6.72
N MET A 160 -10.01 3.49 7.45
CA MET A 160 -9.29 2.22 7.24
C MET A 160 -10.16 1.02 7.57
N HIS A 161 -11.00 1.08 8.60
CA HIS A 161 -11.97 0.04 8.93
C HIS A 161 -13.00 -0.13 7.81
N TYR A 162 -13.53 0.96 7.26
CA TYR A 162 -14.43 0.89 6.11
C TYR A 162 -13.74 0.27 4.89
N CYS A 163 -12.49 0.67 4.59
CA CYS A 163 -11.73 0.03 3.53
C CYS A 163 -11.50 -1.46 3.80
N HIS A 164 -11.19 -1.85 5.04
CA HIS A 164 -11.03 -3.25 5.44
C HIS A 164 -12.29 -4.07 5.16
N THR A 165 -13.50 -3.52 5.32
CA THR A 165 -14.72 -4.27 4.92
C THR A 165 -14.72 -4.70 3.45
N LEU A 166 -14.04 -3.96 2.56
CA LEU A 166 -13.89 -4.31 1.15
C LEU A 166 -13.00 -5.54 0.94
N THR A 167 -12.05 -5.83 1.84
CA THR A 167 -11.22 -7.04 1.79
C THR A 167 -12.10 -8.28 1.99
N THR A 168 -12.99 -8.23 2.99
CA THR A 168 -13.92 -9.33 3.30
C THR A 168 -15.03 -9.45 2.25
N GLN A 169 -15.58 -8.33 1.80
CA GLN A 169 -16.71 -8.31 0.89
C GLN A 169 -16.31 -8.58 -0.55
N PHE A 170 -15.16 -8.10 -1.01
CA PHE A 170 -14.75 -8.18 -2.43
C PHE A 170 -13.43 -8.91 -2.65
N GLY A 171 -12.73 -9.34 -1.60
CA GLY A 171 -11.41 -9.96 -1.74
C GLY A 171 -10.31 -8.95 -2.11
N CYS A 172 -10.51 -7.65 -1.81
CA CYS A 172 -9.54 -6.62 -2.12
C CYS A 172 -8.25 -6.77 -1.29
N THR A 173 -7.10 -6.50 -1.91
CA THR A 173 -5.85 -6.28 -1.17
C THR A 173 -5.71 -4.79 -0.85
N ILE A 174 -5.39 -4.43 0.39
CA ILE A 174 -5.06 -3.06 0.78
C ILE A 174 -3.57 -2.99 1.06
N ILE A 175 -2.90 -1.96 0.54
CA ILE A 175 -1.51 -1.65 0.86
C ILE A 175 -1.46 -0.20 1.29
N THR A 176 -0.82 0.07 2.41
CA THR A 176 -0.65 1.43 2.92
C THR A 176 0.74 1.65 3.46
N VAL A 177 1.22 2.89 3.42
CA VAL A 177 2.51 3.29 4.00
C VAL A 177 2.29 4.22 5.19
N ILE A 178 3.12 4.10 6.22
CA ILE A 178 3.18 5.00 7.35
C ILE A 178 4.64 5.25 7.75
N HIS A 179 4.96 6.51 8.03
CA HIS A 179 6.27 6.91 8.55
C HIS A 179 6.25 6.76 10.08
N GLU A 180 6.96 5.80 10.66
CA GLU A 180 6.91 5.52 12.11
C GLU A 180 7.54 6.67 12.94
N ASP A 181 8.66 7.20 12.47
CA ASP A 181 9.55 8.12 13.19
C ASP A 181 9.02 9.55 13.33
N ILE A 182 7.86 9.86 12.76
CA ILE A 182 7.17 11.15 12.97
C ILE A 182 6.23 11.12 14.20
N TYR A 183 5.91 9.93 14.73
CA TYR A 183 4.98 9.75 15.86
C TYR A 183 5.66 9.64 17.22
N SER A 184 6.95 10.00 17.35
CA SER A 184 7.82 9.75 18.51
C SER A 184 7.46 10.46 19.83
N ASN A 185 6.24 11.00 19.97
CA ASN A 185 5.81 11.77 21.13
C ASN A 185 5.16 10.89 22.21
N GLY A 186 5.90 9.95 22.80
CA GLY A 186 5.67 9.39 24.15
C GLY A 186 4.33 8.74 24.52
N ASP A 187 3.31 8.76 23.66
CA ASP A 187 1.99 8.18 23.91
C ASP A 187 1.97 6.70 23.53
N GLU A 188 1.32 5.89 24.38
CA GLU A 188 1.28 4.43 24.28
C GLU A 188 0.36 3.92 23.15
N PHE A 189 -0.43 4.81 22.52
CA PHE A 189 -1.39 4.50 21.46
C PHE A 189 -1.22 5.41 20.24
N THR A 190 -0.12 5.22 19.51
CA THR A 190 0.14 5.95 18.27
C THR A 190 -0.55 5.28 17.07
N LEU A 191 -0.82 6.07 16.02
CA LEU A 191 -1.42 5.58 14.78
C LEU A 191 -0.66 4.37 14.17
N PRO A 192 0.69 4.32 14.15
CA PRO A 192 1.43 3.12 13.72
C PRO A 192 1.00 1.84 14.43
N ILE A 193 0.96 1.83 15.75
CA ILE A 193 0.55 0.66 16.54
C ILE A 193 -0.87 0.22 16.16
N GLN A 194 -1.79 1.17 16.01
CA GLN A 194 -3.17 0.88 15.65
C GLN A 194 -3.29 0.34 14.21
N MET A 195 -2.44 0.83 13.29
CA MET A 195 -2.34 0.31 11.94
C MET A 195 -1.72 -1.08 11.88
N GLU A 196 -0.72 -1.39 12.72
CA GLU A 196 -0.18 -2.74 12.86
C GLU A 196 -1.30 -3.72 13.27
N TYR A 197 -2.12 -3.37 14.26
CA TYR A 197 -3.26 -4.21 14.66
C TYR A 197 -4.31 -4.43 13.55
N LEU A 198 -4.44 -3.50 12.60
CA LEU A 198 -5.35 -3.60 11.46
C LEU A 198 -4.74 -4.34 10.26
N ALA A 199 -3.42 -4.51 10.23
CA ALA A 199 -2.71 -5.15 9.14
C ALA A 199 -2.63 -6.66 9.36
N ASP A 200 -2.66 -7.43 8.26
CA ASP A 200 -2.33 -8.85 8.31
C ASP A 200 -0.80 -9.04 8.29
N ILE A 201 -0.12 -8.21 7.50
CA ILE A 201 1.33 -8.25 7.31
C ILE A 201 1.89 -6.83 7.37
N THR A 202 2.94 -6.65 8.18
CA THR A 202 3.71 -5.40 8.28
C THR A 202 5.10 -5.58 7.67
N LEU A 203 5.47 -4.67 6.77
CA LEU A 203 6.79 -4.57 6.17
C LEU A 203 7.53 -3.37 6.75
N LYS A 204 8.57 -3.61 7.55
CA LYS A 204 9.37 -2.54 8.16
C LYS A 204 10.61 -2.26 7.32
N ALA A 205 10.73 -1.04 6.79
CA ALA A 205 11.89 -0.53 6.09
C ALA A 205 12.75 0.30 7.06
N GLU A 206 13.86 -0.28 7.51
CA GLU A 206 14.71 0.27 8.56
C GLU A 206 16.14 0.52 8.08
N PRO A 207 16.85 1.51 8.66
CA PRO A 207 18.27 1.67 8.43
C PRO A 207 19.06 0.50 9.05
N LEU A 208 20.26 0.23 8.53
CA LEU A 208 21.15 -0.77 9.12
C LEU A 208 21.79 -0.27 10.42
N VAL A 209 21.80 -1.13 11.44
CA VAL A 209 22.43 -0.86 12.76
C VAL A 209 23.95 -0.65 12.65
N THR A 210 24.61 -1.29 11.69
CA THR A 210 26.01 -1.01 11.36
C THR A 210 26.05 0.12 10.34
N GLY A 211 26.53 1.29 10.78
CA GLY A 211 26.38 2.57 10.06
C GLY A 211 26.65 2.55 8.56
N LEU A 212 26.08 3.55 7.87
CA LEU A 212 26.16 3.89 6.43
C LEU A 212 27.18 3.07 5.63
N ALA A 213 26.77 1.90 5.14
CA ALA A 213 27.47 1.23 4.07
C ALA A 213 27.19 1.99 2.77
N ALA A 214 28.21 2.41 2.02
CA ALA A 214 28.05 3.19 0.79
C ALA A 214 27.15 2.52 -0.27
N ASP A 215 26.93 1.21 -0.14
CA ASP A 215 26.19 0.38 -1.08
C ASP A 215 24.87 -0.19 -0.55
N ILE A 216 24.47 0.07 0.70
CA ILE A 216 23.25 -0.48 1.28
C ILE A 216 22.46 0.63 1.98
N HIS A 217 21.19 0.79 1.61
CA HIS A 217 20.36 1.89 2.13
C HIS A 217 19.53 1.47 3.35
N GLY A 218 19.20 0.18 3.48
CA GLY A 218 18.42 -0.32 4.60
C GLY A 218 18.08 -1.81 4.47
N GLN A 219 17.26 -2.28 5.39
CA GLN A 219 16.67 -3.62 5.41
C GLN A 219 15.15 -3.53 5.40
N LEU A 220 14.50 -4.49 4.75
CA LEU A 220 13.06 -4.66 4.74
C LEU A 220 12.74 -5.95 5.50
N THR A 221 12.03 -5.85 6.62
CA THR A 221 11.65 -7.00 7.46
C THR A 221 10.16 -7.24 7.35
N GLU A 222 9.76 -8.49 7.13
CA GLU A 222 8.36 -8.91 7.16
C GLU A 222 7.95 -9.39 8.56
N VAL A 223 6.80 -8.90 9.03
CA VAL A 223 6.15 -9.31 10.29
C VAL A 223 4.72 -9.75 9.96
N ASP A 224 4.44 -11.04 10.08
CA ASP A 224 3.13 -11.67 9.84
C ASP A 224 2.41 -11.87 11.18
N LEU A 225 1.23 -11.25 11.37
CA LEU A 225 0.48 -11.27 12.62
C LEU A 225 -0.41 -12.52 12.77
N GLU A 226 -0.74 -13.24 11.69
CA GLU A 226 -1.53 -14.47 11.77
C GLU A 226 -0.70 -15.66 12.29
N LYS A 227 0.64 -15.57 12.29
CA LYS A 227 1.55 -16.59 12.82
C LYS A 227 1.96 -16.31 14.26
N ASP A 228 0.99 -16.25 15.17
CA ASP A 228 1.27 -16.19 16.63
C ASP A 228 1.75 -17.55 17.21
N CYS A 229 2.25 -18.44 16.36
CA CYS A 229 2.93 -19.68 16.74
C CYS A 229 4.30 -19.73 16.02
N GLY A 230 5.17 -18.78 16.38
CA GLY A 230 6.53 -18.66 15.86
C GLY A 230 6.67 -17.55 14.81
N LYS A 231 7.15 -16.38 15.26
CA LYS A 231 7.47 -15.23 14.40
C LYS A 231 8.47 -15.65 13.33
N ALA A 232 8.02 -15.80 12.09
CA ALA A 232 8.88 -15.97 10.93
C ALA A 232 9.30 -14.59 10.45
N TYR A 233 10.61 -14.30 10.48
CA TYR A 233 11.16 -13.05 9.99
C TYR A 233 11.84 -13.31 8.65
N ASN A 234 11.28 -12.78 7.57
CA ASN A 234 12.00 -12.66 6.31
C ASN A 234 12.63 -11.27 6.26
N ALA A 235 13.96 -11.21 6.20
CA ALA A 235 14.70 -9.97 6.06
C ALA A 235 15.30 -9.87 4.65
N ILE A 236 14.96 -8.82 3.91
CA ILE A 236 15.48 -8.50 2.58
C ILE A 236 16.29 -7.21 2.67
N VAL A 237 17.60 -7.30 2.43
CA VAL A 237 18.47 -6.12 2.38
C VAL A 237 18.30 -5.43 1.03
N PHE A 238 18.12 -4.09 1.01
CA PHE A 238 17.92 -3.34 -0.22
C PHE A 238 18.91 -2.20 -0.42
N LYS A 239 19.22 -1.95 -1.69
CA LYS A 239 19.99 -0.81 -2.16
C LYS A 239 19.08 0.07 -3.01
N ASN A 240 18.88 1.32 -2.60
CA ASN A 240 18.18 2.29 -3.43
C ASN A 240 19.21 2.91 -4.40
N GLU A 241 19.22 2.52 -5.68
CA GLU A 241 20.16 3.04 -6.67
C GLU A 241 19.83 4.49 -7.12
N ARG A 242 19.61 5.40 -6.17
CA ARG A 242 19.53 6.85 -6.44
C ARG A 242 20.60 7.61 -5.66
N ARG A 243 21.78 7.73 -6.28
CA ARG A 243 22.67 8.92 -6.24
C ARG A 243 23.93 8.68 -7.08
N ARG A 244 23.96 9.30 -8.25
CA ARG A 244 25.15 10.00 -8.76
C ARG A 244 24.68 11.38 -9.19
#